data_AF-A0A935QYB8-F1
#
_entry.id   AF-A0A935QYB8-F1
#
_cell.length_a   1.000
_cell.length_b   1.000
_cell.length_c   1.000
_cell.angle_alpha   90.00
_cell.angle_beta   90.00
_cell.angle_gamma   90.00
#
_symmetry.space_group_name_H-M   'P 1'
#
loop_
_entity.id
_entity.type
_entity.pdbx_description
1 polymer ?
#
loop_
_entity_poly.entity_id
_entity_poly.type
_entity_poly.pdbx_seq_one_letter_code
_entity_poly.pdbx_strand_id
1 'polypeptide(L)'
;MAAKNEPWVTIYVRRVQAQAVALRALDLGRGLPLIHAAVSAVRAGEGDDCPLAEGFTLDLCAAWALVDAEGTAAERERLAQGALLDMSRRHPLRAEGEATLAAALLDQGRVEEALTRCPAPEEGDDHGLALRVNVLRASGRLTEALAAIPSAATSPWSAALRAGLLASLGQSAAAVEALPPLEDVERLPAAWLATAQAISDLVVAGALKLDHPTFLRLLGWSRRLRAQGAARPLAEPGLRLGRGRHRGARRGVFGRRAAP
;
A
#
# COMPACT_ATOMS: atom_id res chain seq x y z
N MET A 1 -38.01 31.55 -6.92
CA MET A 1 -36.85 31.30 -7.81
C MET A 1 -36.47 29.84 -7.66
N ALA A 2 -36.80 29.01 -8.66
CA ALA A 2 -36.37 27.61 -8.66
C ALA A 2 -34.87 27.57 -8.99
N ALA A 3 -34.04 27.10 -8.06
CA ALA A 3 -32.68 26.70 -8.39
C ALA A 3 -32.79 25.62 -9.48
N LYS A 4 -32.27 25.90 -10.68
CA LYS A 4 -32.14 24.88 -11.71
C LYS A 4 -31.11 23.89 -11.19
N ASN A 5 -31.55 22.75 -10.67
CA ASN A 5 -30.68 21.65 -10.29
C ASN A 5 -29.81 21.31 -11.50
N GLU A 6 -28.52 21.66 -11.41
CA GLU A 6 -27.55 21.33 -12.44
C GLU A 6 -27.45 19.80 -12.50
N PRO A 7 -27.48 19.16 -13.70
CA PRO A 7 -27.42 17.71 -13.78
C PRO A 7 -26.13 17.22 -13.12
N TRP A 8 -26.22 16.20 -12.26
CA TRP A 8 -25.08 15.65 -11.52
C TRP A 8 -23.89 15.27 -12.43
N VAL A 9 -24.15 14.94 -13.70
CA VAL A 9 -23.13 14.67 -14.73
C VAL A 9 -22.25 15.90 -15.02
N THR A 10 -22.82 17.11 -15.01
CA THR A 10 -22.08 18.35 -15.23
C THR A 10 -21.16 18.64 -14.04
N ILE A 11 -21.65 18.40 -12.82
CA ILE A 11 -20.87 18.47 -11.58
C ILE A 11 -19.72 17.44 -11.64
N TYR A 12 -20.00 16.21 -12.07
CA TYR A 12 -19.01 15.15 -12.25
C TYR A 12 -17.90 15.52 -13.25
N VAL A 13 -18.25 16.02 -14.45
CA VAL A 13 -17.24 16.38 -15.47
C VAL A 13 -16.35 17.52 -15.00
N ARG A 14 -16.92 18.58 -14.41
CA ARG A 14 -16.14 19.70 -13.84
C ARG A 14 -15.18 19.22 -12.75
N ARG A 15 -15.62 18.23 -11.98
CA ARG A 15 -14.84 17.65 -10.89
C ARG A 15 -13.69 16.76 -11.37
N VAL A 16 -13.90 15.91 -12.38
CA VAL A 16 -12.82 15.13 -13.02
C VAL A 16 -11.78 16.08 -13.65
N GLN A 17 -12.23 17.18 -14.26
CA GLN A 17 -11.33 18.23 -14.76
C GLN A 17 -10.54 18.89 -13.63
N ALA A 18 -11.18 19.21 -12.51
CA ALA A 18 -10.50 19.77 -11.34
C ALA A 18 -9.46 18.79 -10.75
N GLN A 19 -9.76 17.49 -10.70
CA GLN A 19 -8.83 16.44 -10.29
C GLN A 19 -7.61 16.36 -11.22
N ALA A 20 -7.84 16.36 -12.54
CA ALA A 20 -6.75 16.35 -13.52
C ALA A 20 -5.86 17.61 -13.42
N VAL A 21 -6.47 18.78 -13.17
CA VAL A 21 -5.75 20.04 -12.96
C VAL A 21 -4.96 20.01 -11.65
N ALA A 22 -5.54 19.51 -10.56
CA ALA A 22 -4.88 19.33 -9.28
C ALA A 22 -3.67 18.40 -9.39
N LEU A 23 -3.84 17.20 -9.95
CA LEU A 23 -2.77 16.23 -10.17
C LEU A 23 -1.65 16.82 -11.05
N ARG A 24 -1.99 17.54 -12.12
CA ARG A 24 -1.01 18.20 -12.98
C ARG A 24 -0.31 19.39 -12.30
N ALA A 25 -0.98 20.09 -11.40
CA ALA A 25 -0.38 21.19 -10.63
C ALA A 25 0.55 20.67 -9.53
N LEU A 26 0.28 19.48 -9.00
CA LEU A 26 1.14 18.74 -8.07
C LEU A 26 2.45 18.31 -8.74
N ASP A 27 2.40 17.79 -9.97
CA ASP A 27 3.60 17.49 -10.78
C ASP A 27 4.51 18.73 -11.01
N LEU A 28 3.94 19.94 -10.90
CA LEU A 28 4.63 21.21 -11.13
C LEU A 28 5.03 21.92 -9.84
N GLY A 29 4.83 21.33 -8.67
CA GLY A 29 5.18 21.93 -7.36
C GLY A 29 4.37 23.18 -7.02
N ARG A 30 3.21 23.40 -7.67
CA ARG A 30 2.32 24.56 -7.49
C ARG A 30 0.91 24.18 -7.02
N GLY A 31 0.74 22.94 -6.56
CA GLY A 31 -0.57 22.29 -6.43
C GLY A 31 -1.44 22.76 -5.27
N LEU A 32 -0.87 23.28 -4.18
CA LEU A 32 -1.63 23.51 -2.94
C LEU A 32 -2.80 24.52 -3.09
N PRO A 33 -2.61 25.73 -3.65
CA PRO A 33 -3.69 26.70 -3.79
C PRO A 33 -4.76 26.25 -4.79
N LEU A 34 -4.36 25.52 -5.84
CA LEU A 34 -5.26 25.00 -6.86
C LEU A 34 -6.13 23.86 -6.34
N ILE A 35 -5.60 23.03 -5.44
CA ILE A 35 -6.38 22.00 -4.75
C ILE A 35 -7.39 22.63 -3.81
N HIS A 36 -6.99 23.62 -3.01
CA HIS A 36 -7.92 24.35 -2.16
C HIS A 36 -9.06 24.97 -2.97
N ALA A 37 -8.75 25.65 -4.08
CA ALA A 37 -9.76 26.22 -4.95
C ALA A 37 -10.68 25.15 -5.55
N ALA A 38 -10.15 23.98 -5.93
CA ALA A 38 -10.92 22.85 -6.44
C ALA A 38 -11.87 22.27 -5.37
N VAL A 39 -11.39 22.04 -4.14
CA VAL A 39 -12.23 21.58 -3.01
C VAL A 39 -13.33 22.59 -2.71
N SER A 40 -12.98 23.87 -2.59
CA SER A 40 -13.94 24.94 -2.28
C SER A 40 -14.97 25.12 -3.39
N ALA A 41 -14.57 25.01 -4.67
CA ALA A 41 -15.50 25.11 -5.80
C ALA A 41 -16.46 23.92 -5.88
N VAL A 42 -16.00 22.72 -5.52
CA VAL A 42 -16.87 21.54 -5.43
C VAL A 42 -17.88 21.71 -4.29
N ARG A 43 -17.41 22.07 -3.08
CA ARG A 43 -18.29 22.30 -1.92
C ARG A 43 -19.28 23.45 -2.11
N ALA A 44 -18.87 24.53 -2.79
CA ALA A 44 -19.74 25.67 -3.06
C ALA A 44 -20.81 25.39 -4.13
N GLY A 45 -20.66 24.31 -4.91
CA GLY A 45 -21.54 23.92 -5.99
C GLY A 45 -22.45 22.72 -5.68
N GLU A 46 -22.51 22.24 -4.43
CA GLU A 46 -23.24 21.02 -4.09
C GLU A 46 -24.75 21.18 -4.30
N GLY A 47 -25.25 20.48 -5.30
CA GLY A 47 -26.53 19.79 -5.18
C GLY A 47 -26.29 18.55 -4.32
N ASP A 48 -27.07 18.42 -3.25
CA ASP A 48 -27.01 17.39 -2.19
C ASP A 48 -27.09 15.93 -2.69
N ASP A 49 -27.22 15.70 -4.01
CA ASP A 49 -27.53 14.41 -4.64
C ASP A 49 -26.38 13.80 -5.45
N CYS A 50 -25.14 14.31 -5.40
CA CYS A 50 -24.02 13.70 -6.14
C CYS A 50 -23.36 12.58 -5.32
N PRO A 51 -23.59 11.28 -5.63
CA PRO A 51 -23.13 10.13 -4.83
C PRO A 51 -21.62 9.90 -4.84
N LEU A 52 -20.89 10.78 -5.52
CA LEU A 52 -19.44 10.71 -5.57
C LEU A 52 -18.82 11.85 -4.78
N ALA A 53 -19.51 12.95 -4.43
CA ALA A 53 -18.93 14.21 -3.89
C ALA A 53 -17.81 13.95 -2.87
N GLU A 54 -18.07 12.99 -2.00
CA GLU A 54 -17.25 12.55 -0.89
C GLU A 54 -15.96 11.83 -1.34
N GLY A 55 -16.01 11.07 -2.43
CA GLY A 55 -14.84 10.36 -2.99
C GLY A 55 -13.73 11.27 -3.52
N PHE A 56 -14.05 12.50 -3.92
CA PHE A 56 -13.04 13.42 -4.46
C PHE A 56 -12.25 14.13 -3.39
N THR A 57 -12.85 14.35 -2.23
CA THR A 57 -12.07 14.81 -1.08
C THR A 57 -11.00 13.77 -0.74
N LEU A 58 -11.30 12.47 -0.88
CA LEU A 58 -10.32 11.40 -0.70
C LEU A 58 -9.27 11.38 -1.82
N ASP A 59 -9.69 11.46 -3.08
CA ASP A 59 -8.76 11.54 -4.23
C ASP A 59 -7.76 12.70 -4.08
N LEU A 60 -8.22 13.85 -3.59
CA LEU A 60 -7.38 15.01 -3.35
C LEU A 60 -6.46 14.84 -2.14
N CYS A 61 -6.92 14.18 -1.08
CA CYS A 61 -6.04 13.82 0.05
C CYS A 61 -4.94 12.84 -0.39
N ALA A 62 -5.27 11.85 -1.23
CA ALA A 62 -4.31 10.93 -1.81
C ALA A 62 -3.31 11.67 -2.72
N ALA A 63 -3.79 12.61 -3.53
CA ALA A 63 -2.95 13.47 -4.35
C ALA A 63 -1.99 14.34 -3.50
N TRP A 64 -2.46 14.87 -2.36
CA TRP A 64 -1.61 15.59 -1.41
C TRP A 64 -0.56 14.72 -0.72
N ALA A 65 -0.85 13.45 -0.46
CA ALA A 65 0.12 12.52 0.12
C ALA A 65 1.34 12.30 -0.79
N LEU A 66 1.19 12.49 -2.11
CA LEU A 66 2.27 12.31 -3.08
C LEU A 66 3.20 13.52 -3.20
N VAL A 67 2.87 14.68 -2.61
CA VAL A 67 3.62 15.94 -2.82
C VAL A 67 4.54 16.30 -1.67
N ASP A 68 4.70 15.39 -0.71
CA ASP A 68 5.82 15.31 0.24
C ASP A 68 6.34 16.68 0.73
N ALA A 69 5.43 17.51 1.24
CA ALA A 69 5.75 18.77 1.88
C ALA A 69 5.35 18.70 3.35
N GLU A 70 6.31 18.99 4.23
CA GLU A 70 6.06 19.26 5.65
C GLU A 70 4.92 20.29 5.79
N GLY A 71 3.93 19.99 6.63
CA GLY A 71 2.74 20.82 6.84
C GLY A 71 1.46 20.38 6.10
N THR A 72 1.53 19.41 5.19
CA THR A 72 0.33 18.89 4.47
C THR A 72 -0.49 17.89 5.27
N ALA A 73 0.09 17.26 6.30
CA ALA A 73 -0.58 16.22 7.08
C ALA A 73 -1.78 16.74 7.89
N ALA A 74 -1.67 17.93 8.51
CA ALA A 74 -2.78 18.56 9.23
C ALA A 74 -3.93 18.96 8.30
N GLU A 75 -3.62 19.38 7.07
CA GLU A 75 -4.65 19.71 6.07
C GLU A 75 -5.33 18.44 5.53
N ARG A 76 -4.55 17.38 5.27
CA ARG A 76 -5.08 16.05 4.91
C ARG A 76 -6.00 15.51 6.00
N GLU A 77 -5.61 15.63 7.27
CA GLU A 77 -6.46 15.26 8.41
C GLU A 77 -7.77 16.04 8.38
N ARG A 78 -7.72 17.38 8.26
CA ARG A 78 -8.92 18.22 8.27
C ARG A 78 -9.87 17.87 7.13
N LEU A 79 -9.36 17.66 5.92
CA LEU A 79 -10.18 17.29 4.77
C LEU A 79 -10.76 15.89 4.90
N ALA A 80 -9.95 14.89 5.28
CA ALA A 80 -10.43 13.53 5.47
C ALA A 80 -11.49 13.46 6.58
N GLN A 81 -11.28 14.18 7.69
CA GLN A 81 -12.24 14.25 8.78
C GLN A 81 -13.56 14.91 8.35
N GLY A 82 -13.50 16.01 7.58
CA GLY A 82 -14.69 16.63 6.99
C GLY A 82 -15.45 15.66 6.09
N ALA A 83 -14.75 15.02 5.15
CA ALA A 83 -15.35 14.04 4.26
C ALA A 83 -16.02 12.87 5.01
N LEU A 84 -15.38 12.37 6.08
CA LEU A 84 -15.91 11.27 6.89
C LEU A 84 -17.15 11.66 7.73
N LEU A 85 -17.31 12.94 8.07
CA LEU A 85 -18.51 13.46 8.74
C LEU A 85 -19.71 13.50 7.77
N ASP A 86 -19.45 13.86 6.52
CA ASP A 86 -20.48 13.98 5.48
C ASP A 86 -20.85 12.59 4.91
N MET A 87 -19.91 11.63 4.93
CA MET A 87 -20.17 10.24 4.48
C MET A 87 -21.03 9.44 5.46
N SER A 88 -22.07 8.77 4.93
CA SER A 88 -22.79 7.75 5.69
C SER A 88 -21.88 6.61 6.16
N ARG A 89 -22.24 5.94 7.26
CA ARG A 89 -21.46 4.80 7.79
C ARG A 89 -21.32 3.63 6.81
N ARG A 90 -22.26 3.49 5.88
CA ARG A 90 -22.29 2.43 4.87
C ARG A 90 -21.72 2.89 3.52
N HIS A 91 -21.16 4.10 3.46
CA HIS A 91 -20.60 4.62 2.22
C HIS A 91 -19.42 3.74 1.77
N PRO A 92 -19.36 3.29 0.51
CA PRO A 92 -18.36 2.35 0.04
C PRO A 92 -16.92 2.88 0.15
N LEU A 93 -16.73 4.20 0.08
CA LEU A 93 -15.41 4.84 0.21
C LEU A 93 -15.05 5.20 1.67
N ARG A 94 -15.88 4.85 2.65
CA ARG A 94 -15.61 5.22 4.04
C ARG A 94 -14.31 4.60 4.56
N ALA A 95 -14.04 3.34 4.22
CA ALA A 95 -12.81 2.65 4.62
C ALA A 95 -11.55 3.35 4.08
N GLU A 96 -11.60 3.83 2.84
CA GLU A 96 -10.54 4.62 2.21
C GLU A 96 -10.38 6.01 2.88
N GLY A 97 -11.48 6.59 3.34
CA GLY A 97 -11.44 7.82 4.15
C GLY A 97 -10.78 7.62 5.51
N GLU A 98 -11.11 6.54 6.21
CA GLU A 98 -10.47 6.19 7.49
C GLU A 98 -8.97 5.88 7.29
N ALA A 99 -8.62 5.19 6.18
CA ALA A 99 -7.22 4.96 5.79
C ALA A 99 -6.44 6.26 5.60
N THR A 100 -7.03 7.21 4.87
CA THR A 100 -6.45 8.52 4.57
C THR A 100 -6.23 9.32 5.85
N LEU A 101 -7.23 9.32 6.74
CA LEU A 101 -7.13 9.98 8.04
C LEU A 101 -6.06 9.34 8.92
N ALA A 102 -6.00 8.00 8.98
CA ALA A 102 -4.99 7.29 9.75
C ALA A 102 -3.56 7.59 9.25
N ALA A 103 -3.35 7.65 7.93
CA ALA A 103 -2.08 8.03 7.34
C ALA A 103 -1.68 9.48 7.71
N ALA A 104 -2.63 10.42 7.63
CA ALA A 104 -2.38 11.82 8.01
C ALA A 104 -2.04 11.98 9.49
N LEU A 105 -2.66 11.20 10.38
CA LEU A 105 -2.35 11.17 11.82
C LEU A 105 -0.97 10.56 12.08
N LEU A 106 -0.64 9.47 11.39
CA LEU A 106 0.65 8.81 11.48
C LEU A 106 1.80 9.72 11.04
N ASP A 107 1.63 10.46 9.94
CA ASP A 107 2.61 11.43 9.44
C ASP A 107 2.85 12.58 10.43
N GLN A 108 1.91 12.83 11.35
CA GLN A 108 2.04 13.77 12.46
C GLN A 108 2.61 13.12 13.74
N GLY A 109 2.99 11.84 13.71
CA GLY A 109 3.45 11.08 14.87
C GLY A 109 2.35 10.67 15.84
N ARG A 110 1.06 10.87 15.50
CA ARG A 110 -0.10 10.55 16.35
C ARG A 110 -0.54 9.10 16.16
N VAL A 111 0.36 8.17 16.49
CA VAL A 111 0.22 6.73 16.21
C VAL A 111 -1.03 6.11 16.85
N GLU A 112 -1.30 6.39 18.13
CA GLU A 112 -2.45 5.80 18.83
C GLU A 112 -3.77 6.25 18.20
N GLU A 113 -3.88 7.53 17.83
CA GLU A 113 -5.06 8.05 17.17
C GLU A 113 -5.25 7.44 15.77
N ALA A 114 -4.16 7.25 15.02
CA ALA A 114 -4.21 6.51 13.76
C ALA A 114 -4.74 5.07 13.96
N LEU A 115 -4.31 4.38 15.04
CA LEU A 115 -4.80 3.04 15.36
C LEU A 115 -6.26 3.00 15.78
N THR A 116 -6.81 4.07 16.38
CA THR A 116 -8.26 4.15 16.65
C THR A 116 -9.10 4.24 15.37
N ARG A 117 -8.52 4.73 14.27
CA ARG A 117 -9.17 4.79 12.94
C ARG A 117 -9.10 3.47 12.18
N CYS A 118 -8.14 2.63 12.54
CA CYS A 118 -7.98 1.28 12.00
C CYS A 118 -8.21 0.25 13.12
N PRO A 119 -9.46 0.06 13.58
CA PRO A 119 -9.77 -0.91 14.63
C PRO A 119 -9.36 -2.32 14.20
N ALA A 120 -9.33 -3.24 15.16
CA ALA A 120 -9.08 -4.63 14.84
C ALA A 120 -10.08 -5.12 13.77
N PRO A 121 -9.62 -5.62 12.63
CA PRO A 121 -10.51 -6.08 11.57
C PRO A 121 -11.34 -7.26 12.05
N GLU A 122 -12.58 -7.33 11.59
CA GLU A 122 -13.39 -8.55 11.71
C GLU A 122 -12.80 -9.67 10.83
N GLU A 123 -13.16 -10.91 11.10
CA GLU A 123 -12.68 -12.05 10.32
C GLU A 123 -13.10 -11.89 8.84
N GLY A 124 -12.11 -11.84 7.95
CA GLY A 124 -12.33 -11.63 6.51
C GLY A 124 -12.22 -10.17 6.02
N ASP A 125 -12.01 -9.20 6.92
CA ASP A 125 -11.70 -7.81 6.53
C ASP A 125 -10.19 -7.61 6.27
N ASP A 126 -9.74 -8.09 5.12
CA ASP A 126 -8.37 -7.91 4.66
C ASP A 126 -7.99 -6.42 4.52
N HIS A 127 -8.94 -5.55 4.17
CA HIS A 127 -8.64 -4.13 3.98
C HIS A 127 -8.37 -3.42 5.31
N GLY A 128 -9.23 -3.62 6.31
CA GLY A 128 -9.01 -3.09 7.66
C GLY A 128 -7.72 -3.65 8.28
N LEU A 129 -7.42 -4.93 8.03
CA LEU A 129 -6.15 -5.55 8.43
C LEU A 129 -4.96 -4.84 7.81
N ALA A 130 -5.03 -4.47 6.53
CA ALA A 130 -3.98 -3.75 5.81
C ALA A 130 -3.62 -2.45 6.47
N LEU A 131 -4.64 -1.65 6.73
CA LEU A 131 -4.49 -0.31 7.25
C LEU A 131 -3.86 -0.37 8.63
N ARG A 132 -4.37 -1.24 9.50
CA ARG A 132 -3.84 -1.44 10.83
C ARG A 132 -2.39 -1.92 10.80
N VAL A 133 -2.08 -2.93 9.98
CA VAL A 133 -0.71 -3.46 9.83
C VAL A 133 0.24 -2.39 9.29
N ASN A 134 -0.18 -1.58 8.33
CA ASN A 134 0.62 -0.50 7.77
C ASN A 134 0.94 0.57 8.82
N VAL A 135 -0.05 0.99 9.63
CA VAL A 135 0.16 1.94 10.73
C VAL A 135 1.13 1.38 11.77
N LEU A 136 0.95 0.12 12.18
CA LEU A 136 1.85 -0.54 13.13
C LEU A 136 3.27 -0.71 12.56
N ARG A 137 3.40 -1.08 11.28
CA ARG A 137 4.69 -1.22 10.60
C ARG A 137 5.42 0.11 10.51
N ALA A 138 4.74 1.16 10.08
CA ALA A 138 5.33 2.49 9.91
C ALA A 138 5.74 3.15 11.24
N SER A 139 5.05 2.81 12.34
CA SER A 139 5.42 3.23 13.70
C SER A 139 6.46 2.32 14.37
N GLY A 140 7.00 1.31 13.67
CA GLY A 140 8.02 0.40 14.20
C GLY A 140 7.49 -0.71 15.13
N ARG A 141 6.18 -0.83 15.31
CA ARG A 141 5.50 -1.81 16.19
C ARG A 141 5.30 -3.15 15.48
N LEU A 142 6.38 -3.71 14.92
CA LEU A 142 6.34 -4.90 14.06
C LEU A 142 5.79 -6.15 14.76
N THR A 143 6.08 -6.34 16.05
CA THR A 143 5.57 -7.49 16.82
C THR A 143 4.06 -7.42 16.99
N GLU A 144 3.51 -6.23 17.22
CA GLU A 144 2.06 -6.02 17.33
C GLU A 144 1.38 -6.15 15.96
N ALA A 145 2.01 -5.65 14.90
CA ALA A 145 1.54 -5.87 13.53
C ALA A 145 1.44 -7.37 13.22
N LEU A 146 2.44 -8.15 13.65
CA LEU A 146 2.47 -9.60 13.42
C LEU A 146 1.39 -10.32 14.25
N ALA A 147 1.16 -9.87 15.48
CA ALA A 147 0.12 -10.43 16.36
C ALA A 147 -1.30 -10.13 15.85
N ALA A 148 -1.48 -9.02 15.11
CA ALA A 148 -2.75 -8.67 14.49
C ALA A 148 -3.13 -9.58 13.30
N ILE A 149 -2.15 -10.26 12.69
CA ILE A 149 -2.41 -11.20 11.60
C ILE A 149 -2.49 -12.62 12.17
N PRO A 150 -3.63 -13.33 12.02
CA PRO A 150 -3.76 -14.72 12.44
C PRO A 150 -2.62 -15.60 11.92
N SER A 151 -2.21 -16.60 12.71
CA SER A 151 -1.15 -17.53 12.31
C SER A 151 -1.54 -18.38 11.09
N ALA A 152 -2.82 -18.76 11.01
CA ALA A 152 -3.43 -19.29 9.81
C ALA A 152 -3.98 -18.12 9.01
N ALA A 153 -3.16 -17.56 8.10
CA ALA A 153 -3.62 -16.53 7.20
C ALA A 153 -4.86 -17.02 6.43
N THR A 154 -5.92 -16.22 6.44
CA THR A 154 -7.22 -16.55 5.83
C THR A 154 -7.26 -16.22 4.33
N SER A 155 -6.23 -15.55 3.82
CA SER A 155 -6.11 -15.16 2.41
C SER A 155 -4.64 -15.13 1.95
N PRO A 156 -4.37 -15.24 0.63
CA PRO A 156 -3.02 -15.05 0.10
C PRO A 156 -2.44 -13.68 0.42
N TRP A 157 -3.31 -12.67 0.53
CA TRP A 157 -2.91 -11.30 0.82
C TRP A 157 -2.47 -11.14 2.29
N SER A 158 -3.21 -11.68 3.25
CA SER A 158 -2.82 -11.66 4.68
C SER A 158 -1.58 -12.51 4.95
N ALA A 159 -1.39 -13.62 4.23
CA ALA A 159 -0.16 -14.42 4.26
C ALA A 159 1.06 -13.62 3.77
N ALA A 160 0.89 -12.86 2.67
CA ALA A 160 1.95 -12.00 2.15
C ALA A 160 2.34 -10.89 3.14
N LEU A 161 1.37 -10.24 3.79
CA LEU A 161 1.66 -9.25 4.83
C LEU A 161 2.44 -9.87 6.00
N ARG A 162 2.01 -11.04 6.47
CA ARG A 162 2.69 -11.79 7.54
C ARG A 162 4.13 -12.09 7.17
N ALA A 163 4.38 -12.58 5.96
CA ALA A 163 5.72 -12.86 5.45
C ALA A 163 6.60 -11.61 5.44
N GLY A 164 6.08 -10.46 5.00
CA GLY A 164 6.81 -9.18 5.02
C GLY A 164 7.18 -8.72 6.43
N LEU A 165 6.28 -8.89 7.41
CA LEU A 165 6.54 -8.56 8.81
C LEU A 165 7.59 -9.48 9.44
N LEU A 166 7.49 -10.79 9.20
CA LEU A 166 8.49 -11.77 9.65
C LEU A 166 9.87 -11.46 9.06
N ALA A 167 9.92 -11.07 7.78
CA ALA A 167 11.16 -10.65 7.14
C ALA A 167 11.74 -9.39 7.79
N SER A 168 10.89 -8.40 8.09
CA SER A 168 11.28 -7.15 8.76
C SER A 168 11.80 -7.40 10.19
N LEU A 169 11.33 -8.46 10.85
CA LEU A 169 11.82 -8.93 12.16
C LEU A 169 13.10 -9.79 12.07
N GLY A 170 13.66 -9.98 10.87
CA GLY A 170 14.84 -10.82 10.64
C GLY A 170 14.56 -12.33 10.67
N GLN A 171 13.29 -12.75 10.71
CA GLN A 171 12.88 -14.16 10.74
C GLN A 171 12.74 -14.72 9.33
N SER A 172 13.80 -14.65 8.52
CA SER A 172 13.74 -14.95 7.09
C SER A 172 13.25 -16.37 6.76
N ALA A 173 13.57 -17.37 7.57
CA ALA A 173 13.09 -18.75 7.35
C ALA A 173 11.57 -18.84 7.54
N ALA A 174 11.05 -18.32 8.66
CA ALA A 174 9.62 -18.29 8.92
C ALA A 174 8.86 -17.44 7.89
N ALA A 175 9.47 -16.34 7.45
CA ALA A 175 8.91 -15.48 6.42
C ALA A 175 8.78 -16.19 5.05
N VAL A 176 9.74 -17.03 4.67
CA VAL A 176 9.66 -17.84 3.44
C VAL A 176 8.56 -18.90 3.54
N GLU A 177 8.38 -19.52 4.70
CA GLU A 177 7.30 -20.50 4.92
C GLU A 177 5.92 -19.84 4.96
N ALA A 178 5.82 -18.62 5.49
CA ALA A 178 4.57 -17.86 5.54
C ALA A 178 4.11 -17.29 4.20
N LEU A 179 4.99 -17.31 3.17
CA LEU A 179 4.63 -16.81 1.85
C LEU A 179 3.51 -17.67 1.21
N PRO A 180 2.46 -17.03 0.65
CA PRO A 180 1.35 -17.76 0.04
C PRO A 180 1.80 -18.56 -1.19
N PRO A 181 1.18 -19.72 -1.48
CA PRO A 181 1.40 -20.44 -2.74
C PRO A 181 1.18 -19.52 -3.94
N LEU A 182 2.07 -19.61 -4.93
CA LEU A 182 2.02 -18.70 -6.07
C LEU A 182 0.75 -18.91 -6.90
N GLU A 183 0.22 -20.13 -6.96
CA GLU A 183 -1.04 -20.41 -7.68
C GLU A 183 -2.21 -19.62 -7.08
N ASP A 184 -2.22 -19.42 -5.77
CA ASP A 184 -3.28 -18.68 -5.08
C ASP A 184 -3.10 -17.17 -5.26
N VAL A 185 -1.85 -16.69 -5.29
CA VAL A 185 -1.53 -15.28 -5.61
C VAL A 185 -1.93 -14.95 -7.06
N GLU A 186 -1.67 -15.83 -8.02
CA GLU A 186 -2.00 -15.62 -9.43
C GLU A 186 -3.52 -15.49 -9.66
N ARG A 187 -4.34 -16.14 -8.83
CA ARG A 187 -5.81 -16.05 -8.88
C ARG A 187 -6.36 -14.75 -8.26
N LEU A 188 -5.55 -14.02 -7.50
CA LEU A 188 -5.98 -12.84 -6.75
C LEU A 188 -5.05 -11.64 -7.05
N PRO A 189 -5.35 -10.81 -8.07
CA PRO A 189 -4.52 -9.65 -8.43
C PRO A 189 -4.22 -8.70 -7.26
N ALA A 190 -5.15 -8.56 -6.32
CA ALA A 190 -4.95 -7.76 -5.11
C ALA A 190 -3.76 -8.23 -4.25
N ALA A 191 -3.42 -9.53 -4.26
CA ALA A 191 -2.29 -10.10 -3.52
C ALA A 191 -0.94 -9.91 -4.21
N TRP A 192 -0.90 -9.47 -5.46
CA TRP A 192 0.35 -9.37 -6.23
C TRP A 192 1.31 -8.35 -5.61
N LEU A 193 0.80 -7.17 -5.27
CA LEU A 193 1.61 -6.09 -4.71
C LEU A 193 2.16 -6.46 -3.32
N ALA A 194 1.30 -7.00 -2.46
CA ALA A 194 1.69 -7.45 -1.12
C ALA A 194 2.76 -8.55 -1.19
N THR A 195 2.58 -9.55 -2.06
CA THR A 195 3.55 -10.63 -2.27
C THR A 195 4.87 -10.11 -2.84
N ALA A 196 4.82 -9.20 -3.81
CA ALA A 196 6.02 -8.58 -4.37
C ALA A 196 6.81 -7.76 -3.34
N GLN A 197 6.10 -7.06 -2.44
CA GLN A 197 6.72 -6.34 -1.33
C GLN A 197 7.35 -7.31 -0.33
N ALA A 198 6.64 -8.37 0.07
CA ALA A 198 7.16 -9.39 0.99
C ALA A 198 8.45 -10.06 0.48
N ILE A 199 8.51 -10.37 -0.83
CA ILE A 199 9.73 -10.89 -1.47
C ILE A 199 10.86 -9.84 -1.41
N SER A 200 10.54 -8.56 -1.59
CA SER A 200 11.52 -7.48 -1.48
C SER A 200 12.08 -7.35 -0.06
N ASP A 201 11.19 -7.37 0.95
CA ASP A 201 11.55 -7.35 2.36
C ASP A 201 12.44 -8.56 2.72
N LEU A 202 12.12 -9.76 2.21
CA LEU A 202 12.93 -10.97 2.37
C LEU A 202 14.34 -10.85 1.77
N VAL A 203 14.47 -10.25 0.60
CA VAL A 203 15.77 -10.03 -0.05
C VAL A 203 16.61 -9.06 0.78
N VAL A 204 16.01 -7.98 1.27
CA VAL A 204 16.68 -7.00 2.16
C VAL A 204 17.11 -7.66 3.46
N ALA A 205 16.26 -8.51 4.04
CA ALA A 205 16.56 -9.30 5.25
C ALA A 205 17.64 -10.37 5.02
N GLY A 206 18.09 -10.58 3.78
CA GLY A 206 19.18 -11.51 3.47
C GLY A 206 18.73 -12.96 3.26
N ALA A 207 17.45 -13.21 2.98
CA ALA A 207 16.91 -14.55 2.75
C ALA A 207 17.62 -15.33 1.63
N LEU A 208 18.29 -14.64 0.70
CA LEU A 208 19.09 -15.25 -0.36
C LEU A 208 20.32 -16.01 0.16
N LYS A 209 20.69 -15.81 1.43
CA LYS A 209 21.80 -16.52 2.08
C LYS A 209 21.35 -17.81 2.78
N LEU A 210 20.05 -18.08 2.89
CA LEU A 210 19.52 -19.26 3.58
C LEU A 210 19.99 -20.53 2.85
N ASP A 211 19.52 -20.72 1.63
CA ASP A 211 19.92 -21.85 0.79
C ASP A 211 19.62 -21.59 -0.71
N HIS A 212 20.14 -22.47 -1.56
CA HIS A 212 19.97 -22.38 -3.02
C HIS A 212 18.52 -22.64 -3.49
N PRO A 213 17.76 -23.62 -2.95
CA PRO A 213 16.35 -23.78 -3.27
C PRO A 213 15.50 -22.53 -3.02
N THR A 214 15.66 -21.88 -1.87
CA THR A 214 14.97 -20.65 -1.48
C THR A 214 15.30 -19.52 -2.45
N PHE A 215 16.58 -19.35 -2.79
CA PHE A 215 17.01 -18.40 -3.81
C PHE A 215 16.29 -18.62 -5.14
N LEU A 216 16.23 -19.87 -5.63
CA LEU A 216 15.54 -20.19 -6.88
C LEU A 216 14.04 -19.96 -6.80
N ARG A 217 13.39 -20.30 -5.68
CA ARG A 217 11.97 -20.08 -5.44
C ARG A 217 11.62 -18.59 -5.52
N LEU A 218 12.31 -17.75 -4.75
CA LEU A 218 12.09 -16.30 -4.73
C LEU A 218 12.36 -15.66 -6.10
N LEU A 219 13.41 -16.10 -6.80
CA LEU A 219 13.70 -15.63 -8.16
C LEU A 219 12.60 -16.03 -9.16
N GLY A 220 12.09 -17.26 -9.08
CA GLY A 220 10.99 -17.75 -9.91
C GLY A 220 9.71 -16.95 -9.69
N TRP A 221 9.36 -16.72 -8.43
CA TRP A 221 8.19 -15.94 -8.03
C TRP A 221 8.28 -14.49 -8.49
N SER A 222 9.42 -13.82 -8.25
CA SER A 222 9.65 -12.45 -8.69
C SER A 222 9.48 -12.28 -10.22
N ARG A 223 9.93 -13.26 -11.01
CA ARG A 223 9.76 -13.24 -12.47
C ARG A 223 8.31 -13.46 -12.90
N ARG A 224 7.59 -14.39 -12.26
CA ARG A 224 6.18 -14.66 -12.59
C ARG A 224 5.30 -13.48 -12.22
N LEU A 225 5.45 -12.91 -11.03
CA LEU A 225 4.72 -11.70 -10.61
C LEU A 225 4.95 -10.53 -11.57
N ARG A 226 6.20 -10.34 -12.03
CA ARG A 226 6.51 -9.33 -13.06
C ARG A 226 5.80 -9.61 -14.39
N ALA A 227 5.74 -10.86 -14.83
CA ALA A 227 5.04 -11.22 -16.06
C ALA A 227 3.53 -10.94 -15.98
N GLN A 228 2.98 -11.00 -14.77
CA GLN A 228 1.58 -10.64 -14.49
C GLN A 228 1.35 -9.12 -14.34
N GLY A 229 2.39 -8.29 -14.42
CA GLY A 229 2.26 -6.84 -14.31
C GLY A 229 2.33 -6.30 -12.88
N ALA A 230 2.69 -7.12 -11.89
CA ALA A 230 3.10 -6.60 -10.59
C ALA A 230 4.31 -5.67 -10.80
N ALA A 231 4.27 -4.48 -10.19
CA ALA A 231 5.35 -3.50 -10.27
C ALA A 231 6.70 -4.17 -9.97
N ARG A 232 7.76 -3.69 -10.63
CA ARG A 232 9.09 -4.30 -10.59
C ARG A 232 9.56 -4.40 -9.12
N PRO A 233 9.65 -5.61 -8.53
CA PRO A 233 10.01 -5.72 -7.12
C PRO A 233 11.41 -5.12 -6.92
N LEU A 234 11.58 -4.27 -5.90
CA LEU A 234 12.89 -3.69 -5.52
C LEU A 234 13.94 -4.78 -5.24
N ALA A 235 13.51 -6.01 -5.00
CA ALA A 235 14.34 -7.21 -4.86
C ALA A 235 15.18 -7.61 -6.09
N GLU A 236 14.83 -7.21 -7.32
CA GLU A 236 15.44 -7.77 -8.54
C GLU A 236 16.97 -7.56 -8.65
N PRO A 237 17.53 -6.36 -8.34
CA PRO A 237 18.98 -6.16 -8.31
C PRO A 237 19.67 -7.10 -7.31
N GLY A 238 19.09 -7.26 -6.11
CA GLY A 238 19.61 -8.18 -5.08
C GLY A 238 19.59 -9.64 -5.53
N LEU A 239 18.49 -10.07 -6.17
CA LEU A 239 18.36 -11.41 -6.75
C LEU A 239 19.36 -11.68 -7.88
N ARG A 240 19.66 -10.67 -8.73
CA ARG A 240 20.68 -10.77 -9.78
C ARG A 240 22.09 -10.93 -9.20
N LEU A 241 22.41 -10.20 -8.13
CA LEU A 241 23.69 -10.31 -7.43
C LEU A 241 23.85 -11.68 -6.74
N GLY A 242 22.79 -12.20 -6.10
CA GLY A 242 22.78 -13.54 -5.50
C GLY A 242 23.09 -14.64 -6.52
N ARG A 243 22.59 -14.51 -7.76
CA ARG A 243 22.86 -15.46 -8.86
C ARG A 243 24.36 -15.60 -9.16
N GLY A 244 25.13 -14.52 -9.03
CA GLY A 244 26.59 -14.53 -9.22
C GLY A 244 27.31 -15.34 -8.13
N ARG A 245 26.90 -15.19 -6.87
CA ARG A 245 27.49 -15.90 -5.72
C ARG A 245 27.28 -17.41 -5.79
N HIS A 246 26.06 -17.86 -6.13
CA HIS A 246 25.79 -19.31 -6.25
C HIS A 246 26.45 -19.95 -7.48
N ARG A 247 26.65 -19.20 -8.58
CA ARG A 247 27.42 -19.67 -9.74
C ARG A 247 28.92 -19.82 -9.43
N GLY A 248 29.48 -18.92 -8.62
CA GLY A 248 30.86 -19.03 -8.13
C GLY A 248 31.08 -20.25 -7.23
N ALA A 249 30.13 -20.52 -6.32
CA ALA A 249 30.19 -21.68 -5.42
C ALA A 249 30.20 -23.03 -6.19
N ARG A 250 29.46 -23.15 -7.30
CA ARG A 250 29.47 -24.38 -8.12
C ARG A 250 30.77 -24.56 -8.93
N ARG A 251 31.49 -23.49 -9.26
CA ARG A 251 32.80 -23.58 -9.94
C ARG A 251 33.95 -23.91 -8.98
N GLY A 252 33.83 -23.62 -7.69
CA GLY A 252 34.82 -23.96 -6.68
C GLY A 252 34.90 -25.45 -6.30
N VAL A 253 33.85 -26.24 -6.59
CA VAL A 253 33.78 -27.67 -6.23
C VAL A 253 34.36 -28.60 -7.31
N PHE A 254 34.59 -28.11 -8.54
CA PHE A 254 35.16 -28.89 -9.64
C PHE A 254 36.63 -28.54 -9.98
N GLY A 255 37.30 -27.72 -9.15
CA GLY A 255 38.61 -27.16 -9.45
C GLY A 255 39.74 -27.57 -8.51
N ARG A 256 39.79 -28.83 -8.02
CA ARG A 256 41.00 -29.45 -7.45
C ARG A 256 41.02 -30.95 -7.74
N ARG A 257 41.30 -31.32 -8.99
CA ARG A 257 41.98 -32.59 -9.29
C ARG A 257 43.38 -32.26 -9.77
N ALA A 258 44.32 -32.99 -9.19
CA ALA A 258 45.76 -32.81 -9.25
C ALA A 258 46.33 -32.76 -10.66
N ALA A 259 47.45 -32.07 -10.80
CA ALA A 259 48.48 -32.42 -11.76
C ALA A 259 49.74 -32.80 -10.96
N PRO A 260 50.53 -33.79 -11.44
CA PRO A 260 51.51 -34.56 -10.67
C PRO A 260 52.72 -33.76 -10.18
#